data_AF-A0A0P9DED2-F1
#
_entry.id   AF-A0A0P9DED2-F1
#
_cell.length_a   1.000
_cell.length_b   1.000
_cell.length_c   1.000
_cell.angle_alpha   90.00
_cell.angle_beta   90.00
_cell.angle_gamma   90.00
#
_symmetry.space_group_name_H-M   'P 1'
#
loop_
_entity.id
_entity.type
_entity.pdbx_description
1 polymer ?
#
loop_
_entity_poly.entity_id
_entity_poly.type
_entity_poly.pdbx_seq_one_letter_code
_entity_poly.pdbx_strand_id
1 'polypeptide(L)'
;MSAIHEHYRTCKNYINKRVRIITISGESYEGRIVKVDHNRVYLQTGSNNRSKATVSFLPFILPLVLFDLLAIVLLDRPFRGRFC
;
A
#
# COMPACT_ATOMS: atom_id res chain seq x y z
N MET A 1 32.02 -16.52 22.37
CA MET A 1 31.09 -15.37 22.38
C MET A 1 30.02 -15.65 21.33
N SER A 2 28.73 -15.62 21.67
CA SER A 2 27.68 -16.06 20.74
C SER A 2 27.40 -15.00 19.67
N ALA A 3 27.21 -15.43 18.42
CA ALA A 3 26.94 -14.55 17.27
C ALA A 3 25.78 -13.56 17.53
N ILE A 4 24.76 -13.99 18.29
CA ILE A 4 23.59 -13.18 18.68
C ILE A 4 24.02 -11.88 19.38
N HIS A 5 25.04 -11.95 20.24
CA HIS A 5 25.51 -10.78 20.99
C HIS A 5 26.27 -9.77 20.11
N GLU A 6 26.97 -10.26 19.08
CA GLU A 6 27.65 -9.41 18.09
C GLU A 6 26.63 -8.71 17.18
N HIS A 7 25.61 -9.44 16.72
CA HIS A 7 24.50 -8.87 15.95
C HIS A 7 23.73 -7.81 16.75
N TYR A 8 23.44 -8.08 18.03
CA TYR A 8 22.80 -7.11 18.92
C TYR A 8 23.59 -5.80 19.02
N ARG A 9 24.91 -5.88 19.26
CA ARG A 9 25.79 -4.70 19.33
C ARG A 9 25.82 -3.94 18.01
N THR A 10 25.87 -4.67 16.90
CA THR A 10 25.87 -4.08 15.56
C THR A 10 24.56 -3.32 15.32
N CYS A 11 23.40 -3.94 15.51
CA CYS A 11 22.10 -3.27 15.38
C CYS A 11 21.96 -2.07 16.31
N LYS A 12 22.50 -2.14 17.53
CA LYS A 12 22.50 -1.03 18.49
C LYS A 12 23.29 0.18 17.99
N ASN A 13 24.39 -0.03 17.27
CA ASN A 13 25.17 1.05 16.64
C ASN A 13 24.46 1.72 15.45
N TYR A 14 23.42 1.09 14.90
CA TYR A 14 22.59 1.61 13.82
C TYR A 14 21.24 2.18 14.31
N ILE A 15 21.03 2.31 15.63
CA ILE A 15 19.87 3.01 16.18
C ILE A 15 19.82 4.45 15.63
N ASN A 16 18.62 4.90 15.28
CA ASN A 16 18.34 6.21 14.70
C ASN A 16 18.95 6.46 13.30
N LYS A 17 19.55 5.43 12.67
CA LYS A 17 20.05 5.50 11.28
C LYS A 17 19.06 4.84 10.32
N ARG A 18 19.02 5.34 9.08
CA ARG A 18 18.31 4.67 7.99
C ARG A 18 19.07 3.41 7.59
N VAL A 19 18.37 2.29 7.53
CA VAL A 19 18.90 0.98 7.17
C VAL A 19 17.92 0.28 6.22
N ARG A 20 18.45 -0.66 5.44
CA ARG A 20 17.66 -1.63 4.67
C ARG A 20 17.90 -3.01 5.27
N ILE A 21 16.84 -3.69 5.69
CA ILE A 21 16.90 -5.04 6.27
C ILE A 21 16.26 -6.02 5.30
N ILE A 22 16.94 -7.12 5.04
CA ILE A 22 16.42 -8.24 4.24
C ILE A 22 16.09 -9.37 5.19
N THR A 23 14.85 -9.83 5.17
CA THR A 23 14.42 -10.98 5.97
C THR A 23 14.83 -12.29 5.30
N ILE A 24 14.85 -13.38 6.07
CA ILE A 24 15.08 -14.73 5.53
C ILE A 24 14.08 -15.13 4.44
N SER A 25 12.89 -14.51 4.46
CA SER A 25 11.84 -14.70 3.46
C SER A 25 12.09 -13.93 2.15
N GLY A 26 13.17 -13.14 2.07
CA GLY A 26 13.50 -12.31 0.90
C GLY A 26 12.87 -10.92 0.91
N GLU A 27 11.96 -10.63 1.84
CA GLU A 27 11.32 -9.32 1.96
C GLU A 27 12.32 -8.28 2.45
N SER A 28 12.37 -7.12 1.78
CA SER A 28 13.26 -6.02 2.16
C SER A 28 12.49 -4.84 2.73
N TYR A 29 12.88 -4.41 3.93
CA TYR A 29 12.29 -3.27 4.64
C TYR A 29 13.30 -2.14 4.75
N GLU A 30 12.91 -0.95 4.29
CA GLU A 30 13.70 0.26 4.45
C GLU A 30 13.08 1.16 5.53
N GLY A 31 13.90 1.57 6.50
CA GLY A 31 13.41 2.41 7.58
C GLY A 31 14.49 2.84 8.54
N ARG A 32 14.10 3.55 9.59
CA ARG A 32 14.98 3.97 10.68
C ARG A 32 14.84 3.01 11.85
N ILE A 33 15.94 2.49 12.38
CA ILE A 33 15.87 1.66 13.60
C ILE A 33 15.49 2.55 14.77
N VAL A 34 14.37 2.29 15.42
CA VAL A 34 13.91 3.05 16.60
C VAL A 34 14.26 2.36 17.91
N LYS A 35 14.29 1.03 17.92
CA LYS A 35 14.57 0.23 19.10
C LYS A 35 15.15 -1.13 18.69
N VAL A 36 16.06 -1.64 19.51
CA VAL A 36 16.64 -2.99 19.37
C VAL A 36 16.49 -3.69 20.72
N ASP A 37 15.74 -4.77 20.73
CA ASP A 37 15.64 -5.71 21.85
C ASP A 37 16.55 -6.93 21.59
N HIS A 38 16.75 -7.79 22.59
CA HIS A 38 17.63 -8.96 22.47
C HIS A 38 17.29 -9.90 21.31
N ASN A 39 16.04 -9.92 20.86
CA ASN A 39 15.55 -10.82 19.81
C ASN A 39 14.74 -10.12 18.71
N ARG A 40 14.58 -8.78 18.76
CA ARG A 40 13.71 -8.04 17.83
C ARG A 40 14.29 -6.67 17.50
N VAL A 41 14.17 -6.26 16.24
CA VAL A 41 14.56 -4.93 15.75
C VAL A 41 13.31 -4.21 15.28
N TYR A 42 13.07 -3.01 15.80
CA TYR A 42 11.92 -2.18 15.47
C TYR A 42 12.35 -1.12 14.46
N LEU A 43 11.65 -1.09 13.32
CA LEU A 43 11.88 -0.11 12.27
C LEU A 43 10.70 0.84 12.14
N GLN A 44 11.00 2.13 12.09
CA GLN A 44 10.10 3.16 11.63
C GLN A 44 10.28 3.27 10.11
N THR A 45 9.36 2.69 9.36
CA THR A 45 9.29 2.89 7.91
C THR A 45 8.69 4.28 7.67
N GLY A 46 9.32 5.08 6.81
CA GLY A 46 8.68 6.31 6.33
C GLY A 46 7.38 5.91 5.63
N SER A 47 6.29 6.62 5.89
CA SER A 47 4.95 6.35 5.36
C SER A 47 4.92 6.40 3.83
N ASN A 48 5.47 5.37 3.20
CA ASN A 48 5.44 5.12 1.76
C ASN A 48 4.75 3.79 1.46
N ASN A 49 4.12 3.17 2.47
CA ASN A 49 2.87 2.45 2.22
C ASN A 49 1.78 3.51 1.96
N ARG A 50 2.00 4.29 0.89
CA ARG A 50 0.96 4.96 0.14
C ARG A 50 -0.03 3.84 -0.08
N SER A 51 -1.10 3.89 0.73
CA SER A 51 -2.33 3.16 0.57
C SER A 51 -2.28 2.33 -0.70
N LYS A 52 -2.10 1.02 -0.56
CA LYS A 52 -2.71 0.11 -1.52
C LYS A 52 -4.17 0.49 -1.41
N ALA A 53 -4.58 1.50 -2.18
CA ALA A 53 -5.94 1.87 -2.40
C ALA A 53 -6.41 0.70 -3.24
N THR A 54 -6.66 -0.42 -2.56
CA THR A 54 -7.73 -1.32 -2.93
C THR A 54 -8.96 -0.42 -2.87
N VAL A 55 -9.13 0.30 -3.96
CA VAL A 55 -10.38 0.66 -4.54
C VAL A 55 -11.12 -0.67 -4.66
N SER A 56 -11.67 -1.12 -3.54
CA SER A 56 -12.68 -2.16 -3.46
C SER A 56 -13.99 -1.57 -3.95
N PHE A 57 -13.95 -0.85 -5.08
CA PHE A 57 -15.17 -0.50 -5.79
C PHE A 57 -15.46 -1.73 -6.62
N LEU A 58 -16.35 -2.55 -6.05
CA LEU A 58 -17.01 -3.68 -6.68
C LEU A 58 -17.12 -3.43 -8.20
N PRO A 59 -16.41 -4.19 -9.06
CA PRO A 59 -16.17 -3.83 -10.47
C PRO A 59 -17.46 -3.74 -11.31
N PHE A 60 -18.60 -4.14 -10.74
CA PHE A 60 -19.89 -4.15 -11.40
C PHE A 60 -20.82 -3.00 -11.00
N ILE A 61 -20.63 -2.33 -9.85
CA ILE A 61 -21.56 -1.26 -9.42
C ILE A 61 -21.44 -0.03 -10.33
N LEU A 62 -20.21 0.39 -10.65
CA LEU A 62 -20.00 1.55 -11.53
C LEU A 62 -20.61 1.36 -12.94
N PRO A 63 -20.40 0.25 -13.66
CA PRO A 63 -21.00 0.08 -14.99
C PRO A 63 -22.52 -0.05 -14.94
N LEU A 64 -23.10 -0.67 -13.92
CA LEU A 64 -24.56 -0.81 -13.77
C LEU A 64 -25.25 0.57 -13.61
N VAL A 65 -24.74 1.41 -12.70
CA VAL A 65 -25.31 2.76 -12.49
C VAL A 65 -25.09 3.67 -13.71
N LEU A 66 -23.92 3.56 -14.37
CA LEU A 66 -23.64 4.32 -15.58
C LEU A 66 -24.57 3.92 -16.73
N PHE A 67 -24.85 2.63 -16.89
CA PHE A 67 -25.79 2.12 -17.89
C PHE A 67 -27.21 2.62 -17.62
N ASP A 68 -27.67 2.58 -16.37
CA ASP A 68 -29.03 3.00 -16.01
C ASP A 68 -29.24 4.51 -16.26
N LEU A 69 -28.27 5.34 -15.86
CA LEU A 69 -28.27 6.77 -16.19
C LEU A 69 -28.25 7.01 -17.70
N LEU A 70 -27.46 6.26 -18.45
CA LEU A 70 -27.38 6.39 -19.91
C LEU A 70 -28.70 5.98 -20.58
N ALA A 71 -29.34 4.91 -20.09
CA ALA A 71 -30.63 4.46 -20.58
C ALA A 71 -31.70 5.54 -20.39
N ILE A 72 -31.78 6.15 -19.20
CA ILE A 72 -32.71 7.26 -18.93
C ILE A 72 -32.40 8.45 -19.84
N VAL A 73 -31.14 8.85 -20.00
CA VAL A 73 -30.77 9.97 -20.87
C VAL A 73 -31.09 9.70 -22.34
N LEU A 74 -30.94 8.46 -22.82
CA LEU A 74 -31.32 8.08 -24.18
C LEU A 74 -32.84 8.01 -24.37
N LEU A 75 -33.58 7.64 -23.34
CA LEU A 75 -35.04 7.57 -23.39
C LEU A 75 -35.69 8.95 -23.26
N ASP A 76 -35.09 9.81 -22.43
CA ASP A 76 -35.53 11.19 -22.15
C ASP A 76 -35.11 12.17 -23.25
N ARG A 77 -34.06 11.85 -24.02
CA ARG A 77 -33.82 12.51 -25.30
C ARG A 77 -34.65 11.78 -26.35
N PRO A 78 -35.89 12.22 -26.69
CA PRO A 78 -36.46 11.77 -27.94
C PRO A 78 -35.44 12.12 -29.00
N PHE A 79 -34.94 11.11 -29.71
CA PHE A 79 -34.32 11.32 -31.00
C PHE A 79 -35.38 12.08 -31.81
N ARG A 80 -35.33 13.41 -31.73
CA ARG A 80 -36.02 14.33 -32.62
C ARG A 80 -35.25 14.20 -33.92
N GLY A 81 -35.41 13.03 -34.56
CA GLY A 81 -35.15 12.82 -35.95
C GLY A 81 -36.04 13.82 -36.67
N ARG A 82 -35.50 15.01 -36.89
CA ARG A 82 -35.89 15.84 -38.03
C ARG A 82 -35.56 15.02 -39.27
N PHE A 83 -36.46 14.09 -39.60
CA PHE A 83 -36.68 13.70 -40.97
C PHE A 83 -37.50 14.84 -41.57
N CYS A 84 -36.78 15.84 -42.11
CA CYS A 84 -37.27 16.66 -43.20
C CYS A 84 -36.67 16.08 -44.48
#